data_AF-A0A6B3IFC1-F1
#
_entry.id   AF-A0A6B3IFC1-F1
#
_cell.length_a   1.000
_cell.length_b   1.000
_cell.length_c   1.000
_cell.angle_alpha   90.00
_cell.angle_beta   90.00
_cell.angle_gamma   90.00
#
_symmetry.space_group_name_H-M   'P 1'
#
loop_
_entity.id
_entity.type
_entity.pdbx_description
1 polymer ?
#
loop_
_entity_poly.entity_id
_entity_poly.type
_entity_poly.pdbx_seq_one_letter_code
_entity_poly.pdbx_strand_id
1 'polypeptide(L)'
;SLVELRRTVQDLDPGDTPGRGARRLLTRLPGANRLRDHVAKYASAQGTLNRIVGSLRSGQDELRRDNAALHTERTRLWESMGRLQEYAVLTEALDGVVARRIADTEHADPVQADALRADVLFPVRQKHQDLLTQLAVCAQGYLAMDVVRRNNDELIKGVDRAATTTLSALRIAVTLASALENQRRVTEQVRVLRSTTEELIRGNAEMLA
;
A
#
# COMPACT_ATOMS: atom_id res chain seq x y z
N SER A 1 -27.12 -7.22 -19.79
CA SER A 1 -26.73 -8.36 -18.94
C SER A 1 -26.01 -7.78 -17.74
N LEU A 2 -26.64 -7.29 -16.66
CA LEU A 2 -27.55 -7.94 -15.73
C LEU A 2 -27.06 -9.32 -15.26
N VAL A 3 -26.36 -9.29 -14.11
CA VAL A 3 -26.41 -10.32 -13.05
C VAL A 3 -25.52 -11.57 -13.23
N GLU A 4 -24.31 -11.41 -13.76
CA GLU A 4 -23.40 -12.57 -13.96
C GLU A 4 -22.24 -12.71 -12.94
N LEU A 5 -22.25 -12.00 -11.82
CA LEU A 5 -21.31 -12.28 -10.72
C LEU A 5 -21.93 -12.16 -9.32
N ARG A 6 -23.20 -12.56 -9.22
CA ARG A 6 -23.87 -12.81 -7.94
C ARG A 6 -24.43 -14.23 -7.93
N ARG A 7 -23.56 -15.24 -7.89
CA ARG A 7 -23.98 -16.61 -7.60
C ARG A 7 -22.91 -17.52 -7.00
N THR A 8 -22.15 -17.02 -6.02
CA THR A 8 -21.41 -17.89 -5.08
C THR A 8 -22.32 -18.29 -3.92
N VAL A 9 -23.46 -18.92 -4.24
CA VAL A 9 -24.35 -19.57 -3.26
C VAL A 9 -24.79 -20.96 -3.75
N GLN A 10 -24.21 -21.45 -4.85
CA GLN A 10 -24.65 -22.70 -5.47
C GLN A 10 -23.57 -23.76 -5.44
N ASP A 11 -23.01 -24.00 -4.26
CA ASP A 11 -22.28 -25.23 -3.95
C ASP A 11 -22.67 -25.67 -2.53
N LEU A 12 -23.89 -26.20 -2.41
CA LEU A 12 -24.34 -27.03 -1.30
C LEU A 12 -25.69 -27.67 -1.66
N ASP A 13 -25.72 -28.35 -2.80
CA ASP A 13 -26.69 -29.42 -3.00
C ASP A 13 -25.97 -30.67 -3.55
N PRO A 14 -25.51 -31.58 -2.67
CA PRO A 14 -25.31 -32.95 -3.06
C PRO A 14 -26.67 -33.64 -2.92
N GLY A 15 -27.43 -33.56 -4.02
CA GLY A 15 -28.49 -34.49 -4.35
C GLY A 15 -27.86 -35.72 -4.98
N ASP A 16 -27.71 -36.78 -4.17
CA ASP A 16 -28.15 -38.14 -4.51
C ASP A 16 -27.73 -39.11 -3.39
N THR A 17 -28.56 -39.18 -2.35
CA THR A 17 -28.54 -40.32 -1.42
C THR A 17 -29.92 -40.46 -0.78
N PRO A 18 -30.53 -41.66 -0.77
CA PRO A 18 -31.91 -41.87 -0.36
C PRO A 18 -32.03 -41.78 1.16
N GLY A 19 -32.41 -40.59 1.66
CA GLY A 19 -32.57 -40.34 3.10
C GLY A 19 -33.39 -39.08 3.41
N ARG A 20 -34.55 -38.91 2.76
CA ARG A 20 -35.41 -37.70 2.90
C ARG A 20 -36.00 -37.48 4.30
N GLY A 21 -35.93 -38.44 5.23
CA GLY A 21 -36.45 -38.29 6.60
C GLY A 21 -35.50 -37.57 7.58
N ALA A 22 -34.19 -37.77 7.46
CA ALA A 22 -33.22 -37.29 8.45
C ALA A 22 -32.82 -35.81 8.27
N ARG A 23 -32.82 -35.29 7.02
CA ARG A 23 -32.44 -33.89 6.72
C ARG A 23 -33.46 -32.85 7.23
N ARG A 24 -34.74 -33.19 7.39
CA ARG A 24 -35.76 -32.31 8.01
C ARG A 24 -35.74 -32.34 9.54
N LEU A 25 -35.16 -33.38 10.14
CA LEU A 25 -35.06 -33.52 11.59
C LEU A 25 -33.87 -32.72 12.14
N LEU A 26 -32.77 -32.62 11.39
CA LEU A 26 -31.59 -31.82 11.74
C LEU A 26 -31.82 -30.30 11.65
N THR A 27 -32.72 -29.82 10.79
CA THR A 27 -33.06 -28.39 10.69
C THR A 27 -34.05 -27.91 11.77
N ARG A 28 -34.70 -28.83 12.50
CA ARG A 28 -35.59 -28.53 13.63
C ARG A 28 -34.95 -28.74 15.00
N LEU A 29 -33.69 -29.19 15.06
CA LEU A 29 -32.93 -29.23 16.29
C LEU A 29 -32.61 -27.78 16.75
N PRO A 30 -32.97 -27.37 17.97
CA PRO A 30 -32.71 -26.04 18.51
C PRO A 30 -31.19 -25.83 18.69
N GLY A 31 -30.50 -25.47 17.60
CA GLY A 31 -29.05 -25.29 17.56
C GLY A 31 -28.43 -25.27 16.15
N ALA A 32 -29.07 -25.88 15.15
CA ALA A 32 -28.52 -25.99 13.80
C ALA A 32 -28.36 -24.63 13.07
N ASN A 33 -29.33 -23.72 13.22
CA ASN A 33 -29.21 -22.35 12.69
C ASN A 33 -28.10 -21.54 13.38
N ARG A 34 -27.77 -21.86 14.64
CA ARG A 34 -26.80 -21.11 15.45
C ARG A 34 -25.35 -21.43 15.07
N LEU A 35 -25.07 -22.70 14.71
CA LEU A 35 -23.78 -23.08 14.13
C LEU A 35 -23.54 -22.41 12.79
N ARG A 36 -24.60 -22.28 11.96
CA ARG A 36 -24.53 -21.56 10.68
C ARG A 36 -24.18 -20.08 10.84
N ASP A 37 -24.80 -19.39 11.78
CA ASP A 37 -24.52 -17.98 12.04
C ASP A 37 -23.09 -17.75 12.54
N HIS A 38 -22.55 -18.68 13.33
CA HIS A 38 -21.16 -18.60 13.84
C HIS A 38 -20.14 -18.80 12.72
N VAL A 39 -20.37 -19.81 11.87
CA VAL A 39 -19.55 -20.06 10.67
C VAL A 39 -19.63 -18.87 9.71
N ALA A 40 -20.82 -18.27 9.54
CA ALA A 40 -21.00 -17.11 8.67
C ALA A 40 -20.24 -15.86 9.16
N LYS A 41 -20.29 -15.55 10.47
CA LYS A 41 -19.52 -14.43 11.05
C LYS A 41 -18.02 -14.64 10.94
N TYR A 42 -17.54 -15.85 11.24
CA TYR A 42 -16.13 -16.21 11.11
C TYR A 42 -15.64 -16.12 9.65
N ALA A 43 -16.40 -16.70 8.72
CA ALA A 43 -16.11 -16.63 7.29
C ALA A 43 -16.09 -15.17 6.77
N SER A 44 -16.99 -14.32 7.26
CA SER A 44 -17.02 -12.89 6.92
C SER A 44 -15.78 -12.14 7.41
N ALA A 45 -15.37 -12.36 8.66
CA ALA A 45 -14.16 -11.78 9.22
C ALA A 45 -12.91 -12.24 8.45
N GLN A 46 -12.82 -13.55 8.15
CA GLN A 46 -11.72 -14.11 7.38
C GLN A 46 -11.65 -13.57 5.94
N GLY A 47 -12.81 -13.42 5.28
CA GLY A 47 -12.91 -12.80 3.96
C GLY A 47 -12.45 -11.34 3.96
N THR A 48 -12.75 -10.60 5.02
CA THR A 48 -12.27 -9.22 5.20
C THR A 48 -10.76 -9.16 5.39
N LEU A 49 -10.22 -10.03 6.26
CA LEU A 49 -8.77 -10.14 6.48
C LEU A 49 -8.03 -10.50 5.19
N ASN A 50 -8.54 -11.46 4.40
CA ASN A 50 -7.93 -11.83 3.13
C ASN A 50 -7.96 -10.68 2.10
N ARG A 51 -9.03 -9.87 2.05
CA ARG A 51 -9.07 -8.66 1.21
C ARG A 51 -8.03 -7.64 1.64
N ILE A 52 -7.85 -7.42 2.94
CA ILE A 52 -6.83 -6.50 3.46
C ILE A 52 -5.44 -6.95 3.03
N VAL A 53 -5.13 -8.26 3.18
CA VAL A 53 -3.85 -8.83 2.75
C VAL A 53 -3.65 -8.70 1.24
N GLY A 54 -4.69 -8.96 0.46
CA GLY A 54 -4.67 -8.76 -0.99
C GLY A 54 -4.32 -7.32 -1.36
N SER A 55 -5.00 -6.34 -0.75
CA SER A 55 -4.73 -4.91 -0.96
C SER A 55 -3.30 -4.52 -0.58
N LEU A 56 -2.82 -5.00 0.58
CA LEU A 56 -1.45 -4.78 1.04
C LEU A 56 -0.42 -5.33 0.05
N ARG A 57 -0.60 -6.55 -0.44
CA ARG A 57 0.28 -7.16 -1.45
C ARG A 57 0.25 -6.40 -2.78
N SER A 58 -0.92 -6.00 -3.25
CA SER A 58 -1.04 -5.17 -4.46
C SER A 58 -0.29 -3.83 -4.32
N GLY A 59 -0.42 -3.17 -3.17
CA GLY A 59 0.33 -1.95 -2.86
C GLY A 59 1.84 -2.20 -2.81
N GLN A 60 2.27 -3.35 -2.28
CA GLN A 60 3.68 -3.75 -2.29
C GLN A 60 4.22 -3.91 -3.72
N ASP A 61 3.44 -4.50 -4.62
CA ASP A 61 3.83 -4.69 -6.02
C ASP A 61 3.84 -3.39 -6.81
N GLU A 62 2.98 -2.42 -6.44
CA GLU A 62 3.03 -1.06 -6.96
C GLU A 62 4.31 -0.34 -6.53
N LEU A 63 4.66 -0.38 -5.23
CA LEU A 63 5.91 0.20 -4.74
C LEU A 63 7.16 -0.40 -5.40
N ARG A 64 7.14 -1.70 -5.72
CA ARG A 64 8.23 -2.37 -6.48
C ARG A 64 8.33 -1.85 -7.91
N ARG A 65 7.19 -1.66 -8.59
CA ARG A 65 7.14 -1.08 -9.94
C ARG A 65 7.61 0.37 -9.95
N ASP A 66 7.21 1.16 -8.96
CA ASP A 66 7.66 2.53 -8.79
C ASP A 66 9.17 2.60 -8.58
N ASN A 67 9.74 1.71 -7.77
CA ASN A 67 11.20 1.62 -7.61
C ASN A 67 11.92 1.31 -8.93
N ALA A 68 11.38 0.42 -9.76
CA ALA A 68 11.95 0.13 -11.08
C ALA A 68 11.87 1.35 -12.03
N ALA A 69 10.75 2.08 -12.00
CA ALA A 69 10.59 3.31 -12.76
C ALA A 69 11.57 4.40 -12.29
N LEU A 70 11.71 4.60 -10.97
CA LEU A 70 12.67 5.52 -10.37
C LEU A 70 14.11 5.20 -10.76
N HIS A 71 14.48 3.91 -10.81
CA HIS A 71 15.81 3.50 -11.27
C HIS A 71 16.08 3.88 -12.74
N THR A 72 15.08 3.70 -13.60
CA THR A 72 15.19 4.08 -15.02
C THR A 72 15.35 5.59 -15.15
N GLU A 73 14.53 6.35 -14.44
CA GLU A 73 14.57 7.82 -14.50
C GLU A 73 15.89 8.38 -13.96
N ARG A 74 16.38 7.81 -12.86
CA ARG A 74 17.68 8.16 -12.27
C ARG A 74 18.83 7.95 -13.26
N THR A 75 18.77 6.89 -14.06
CA THR A 75 19.78 6.60 -15.10
C THR A 75 19.76 7.67 -16.20
N ARG A 76 18.57 8.02 -16.71
CA ARG A 76 18.41 9.10 -17.71
C ARG A 76 18.89 10.45 -17.19
N LEU A 77 18.58 10.73 -15.93
CA LEU A 77 18.93 11.98 -15.29
C LEU A 77 20.44 12.09 -15.07
N TRP A 78 21.11 10.98 -14.73
CA TRP A 78 22.56 10.87 -14.69
C TRP A 78 23.21 11.13 -16.06
N GLU A 79 22.69 10.53 -17.13
CA GLU A 79 23.17 10.77 -18.50
C GLU A 79 23.01 12.24 -18.91
N SER A 80 21.86 12.84 -18.56
CA SER A 80 21.58 14.25 -18.82
C SER A 80 22.53 15.18 -18.06
N MET A 81 22.83 14.88 -16.80
CA MET A 81 23.83 15.60 -16.01
C MET A 81 25.22 15.51 -16.65
N GLY A 82 25.62 14.33 -17.15
CA GLY A 82 26.89 14.16 -17.86
C GLY A 82 27.01 15.13 -19.05
N ARG A 83 25.97 15.20 -19.89
CA ARG A 83 25.93 16.13 -21.03
C ARG A 83 25.92 17.60 -20.62
N LEU A 84 25.16 17.94 -19.58
CA LEU A 84 25.13 19.31 -19.06
C LEU A 84 26.51 19.74 -18.52
N GLN A 85 27.22 18.81 -17.86
CA GLN A 85 28.58 19.04 -17.37
C GLN A 85 29.57 19.26 -18.52
N GLU A 86 29.50 18.46 -19.58
CA GLU A 86 30.31 18.67 -20.78
C GLU A 86 30.09 20.05 -21.39
N TYR A 87 28.83 20.48 -21.52
CA TYR A 87 28.52 21.82 -22.01
C TYR A 87 28.98 22.92 -21.06
N ALA A 88 28.87 22.72 -19.74
CA ALA A 88 29.34 23.70 -18.76
C ALA A 88 30.84 23.96 -18.92
N VAL A 89 31.65 22.90 -19.01
CA VAL A 89 33.10 22.97 -19.25
C VAL A 89 33.39 23.64 -20.60
N LEU A 90 32.65 23.29 -21.66
CA LEU A 90 32.82 23.93 -22.97
C LEU A 90 32.53 25.44 -22.92
N THR A 91 31.45 25.84 -22.27
CA THR A 91 31.09 27.27 -22.15
C THR A 91 32.09 28.06 -21.31
N GLU A 92 32.67 27.44 -20.28
CA GLU A 92 33.73 28.05 -19.47
C GLU A 92 35.02 28.23 -20.30
N ALA A 93 35.41 27.23 -21.08
CA ALA A 93 36.55 27.35 -21.99
C ALA A 93 36.32 28.42 -23.07
N LEU A 94 35.09 28.49 -23.62
CA LEU A 94 34.70 29.51 -24.60
C LEU A 94 34.77 30.92 -23.99
N ASP A 95 34.32 31.11 -22.75
CA ASP A 95 34.45 32.37 -22.03
C ASP A 95 35.91 32.85 -22.03
N GLY A 96 36.83 31.98 -21.60
CA GLY A 96 38.25 32.31 -21.51
C GLY A 96 38.91 32.61 -22.86
N VAL A 97 38.45 31.99 -23.95
CA VAL A 97 38.94 32.31 -25.31
C VAL A 97 38.41 33.66 -25.78
N VAL A 98 37.11 33.91 -25.62
CA VAL A 98 36.46 35.15 -26.05
C VAL A 98 36.99 36.34 -25.24
N ALA A 99 37.17 36.19 -23.92
CA ALA A 99 37.72 37.22 -23.05
C ALA A 99 39.15 37.62 -23.46
N ARG A 100 40.01 36.64 -23.79
CA ARG A 100 41.36 36.91 -24.31
C ARG A 100 41.32 37.65 -25.64
N ARG A 101 40.48 37.19 -26.58
CA ARG A 101 40.33 37.84 -27.89
C ARG A 101 39.87 39.30 -27.77
N ILE A 102 38.96 39.57 -26.85
CA ILE A 102 38.50 40.94 -26.56
C ILE A 102 39.66 41.80 -26.08
N ALA A 103 40.47 41.31 -25.12
CA ALA A 103 41.62 42.05 -24.61
C ALA A 103 42.68 42.36 -25.69
N ASP A 104 42.92 41.42 -26.61
CA ASP A 104 43.82 41.62 -27.75
C ASP A 104 43.28 42.65 -28.74
N THR A 105 41.96 42.69 -28.94
CA THR A 105 41.28 43.56 -29.92
C THR A 105 41.10 44.98 -29.39
N GLU A 106 41.00 45.15 -28.08
CA GLU A 106 40.70 46.43 -27.41
C GLU A 106 41.66 47.58 -27.77
N HIS A 107 42.93 47.27 -28.00
CA HIS A 107 43.93 48.28 -28.40
C HIS A 107 43.85 48.67 -29.88
N ALA A 108 43.32 47.78 -30.73
CA ALA A 108 43.28 47.97 -32.18
C ALA A 108 41.92 48.49 -32.65
N ASP A 109 40.82 47.95 -32.10
CA ASP A 109 39.44 48.33 -32.43
C ASP A 109 38.55 48.21 -31.17
N PRO A 110 38.44 49.30 -30.39
CA PRO A 110 37.62 49.33 -29.17
C PRO A 110 36.13 49.07 -29.45
N VAL A 111 35.61 49.52 -30.60
CA VAL A 111 34.18 49.37 -30.95
C VAL A 111 33.88 47.90 -31.20
N GLN A 112 34.76 47.20 -31.91
CA GLN A 112 34.64 45.76 -32.12
C GLN A 112 34.77 44.98 -30.80
N ALA A 113 35.68 45.40 -29.90
CA ALA A 113 35.84 44.77 -28.59
C ALA A 113 34.56 44.89 -27.75
N ASP A 114 33.90 46.05 -27.76
CA ASP A 114 32.62 46.26 -27.06
C ASP A 114 31.49 45.41 -27.65
N ALA A 115 31.41 45.30 -28.98
CA ALA A 115 30.44 44.42 -29.63
C ALA A 115 30.65 42.94 -29.21
N LEU A 116 31.90 42.45 -29.18
CA LEU A 116 32.22 41.10 -28.74
C LEU A 116 31.86 40.85 -27.25
N ARG A 117 32.02 41.87 -26.39
CA ARG A 117 31.60 41.76 -24.98
C ARG A 117 30.08 41.58 -24.86
N ALA A 118 29.32 42.44 -25.53
CA ALA A 118 27.87 42.48 -25.42
C ALA A 118 27.21 41.29 -26.13
N ASP A 119 27.64 40.97 -27.35
CA ASP A 119 26.94 40.03 -28.22
C ASP A 119 27.45 38.60 -28.10
N VAL A 120 28.64 38.39 -27.52
CA VAL A 120 29.25 37.05 -27.42
C VAL A 120 29.58 36.69 -25.97
N LEU A 121 30.45 37.46 -25.30
CA LEU A 121 30.93 37.09 -23.96
C LEU A 121 29.81 37.02 -22.94
N PHE A 122 28.93 38.02 -22.92
CA PHE A 122 27.81 38.06 -21.99
C PHE A 122 26.82 36.89 -22.19
N PRO A 123 26.33 36.59 -23.41
CA PRO A 123 25.51 35.39 -23.65
C PRO A 123 26.21 34.07 -23.29
N VAL A 124 27.52 33.94 -23.51
CA VAL A 124 28.29 32.74 -23.12
C VAL A 124 28.27 32.54 -21.61
N ARG A 125 28.50 33.61 -20.84
CA ARG A 125 28.44 33.58 -19.36
C ARG A 125 27.05 33.25 -18.85
N GLN A 126 26.01 33.85 -19.44
CA GLN A 126 24.62 33.53 -19.10
C GLN A 126 24.35 32.05 -19.35
N LYS A 127 24.76 31.54 -20.51
CA LYS A 127 24.55 30.13 -20.84
C LYS A 127 25.29 29.19 -19.88
N HIS A 128 26.51 29.53 -19.49
CA HIS A 128 27.26 28.76 -18.49
C HIS A 128 26.52 28.71 -17.15
N GLN A 129 26.02 29.85 -16.67
CA GLN A 129 25.25 29.92 -15.43
C GLN A 129 23.93 29.13 -15.50
N ASP A 130 23.23 29.17 -16.64
CA ASP A 130 22.03 28.37 -16.87
C ASP A 130 22.32 26.86 -16.81
N LEU A 131 23.44 26.43 -17.40
CA LEU A 131 23.87 25.03 -17.38
C LEU A 131 24.18 24.55 -15.95
N LEU A 132 24.91 25.35 -15.17
CA LEU A 132 25.19 25.06 -13.76
C LEU A 132 23.90 24.99 -12.93
N THR A 133 22.94 25.86 -13.24
CA THR A 133 21.62 25.86 -12.57
C THR A 133 20.84 24.58 -12.91
N GLN A 134 20.83 24.17 -14.18
CA GLN A 134 20.20 22.91 -14.60
C GLN A 134 20.86 21.69 -13.95
N LEU A 135 22.20 21.67 -13.86
CA LEU A 135 22.94 20.64 -13.14
C LEU A 135 22.51 20.54 -11.67
N ALA A 136 22.36 21.67 -10.98
CA ALA A 136 21.91 21.69 -9.60
C ALA A 136 20.49 21.13 -9.45
N VAL A 137 19.57 21.50 -10.34
CA VAL A 137 18.19 20.96 -10.34
C VAL A 137 18.18 19.45 -10.60
N CYS A 138 18.98 18.98 -11.57
CA CYS A 138 19.13 17.54 -11.81
C CYS A 138 19.69 16.82 -10.58
N ALA A 139 20.79 17.31 -9.99
CA ALA A 139 21.37 16.71 -8.79
C ALA A 139 20.36 16.62 -7.63
N GLN A 140 19.55 17.67 -7.43
CA GLN A 140 18.47 17.65 -6.44
C GLN A 140 17.40 16.59 -6.76
N GLY A 141 16.98 16.50 -8.02
CA GLY A 141 16.05 15.46 -8.48
C GLY A 141 16.58 14.04 -8.24
N TYR A 142 17.85 13.80 -8.56
CA TYR A 142 18.53 12.52 -8.32
C TYR A 142 18.48 12.12 -6.83
N LEU A 143 18.85 13.03 -5.93
CA LEU A 143 18.85 12.78 -4.49
C LEU A 143 17.44 12.57 -3.93
N ALA A 144 16.45 13.32 -4.43
CA ALA A 144 15.06 13.16 -4.04
C ALA A 144 14.53 11.77 -4.43
N MET A 145 14.83 11.29 -5.64
CA MET A 145 14.47 9.93 -6.08
C MET A 145 15.09 8.87 -5.16
N ASP A 146 16.33 9.05 -4.69
CA ASP A 146 16.97 8.13 -3.75
C ASP A 146 16.32 8.11 -2.36
N VAL A 147 15.74 9.23 -1.91
CA VAL A 147 14.93 9.27 -0.68
C VAL A 147 13.63 8.49 -0.89
N VAL A 148 12.91 8.75 -1.98
CA VAL A 148 11.64 8.06 -2.30
C VAL A 148 11.85 6.55 -2.41
N ARG A 149 12.90 6.12 -3.14
CA ARG A 149 13.23 4.70 -3.29
C ARG A 149 13.45 4.00 -1.94
N ARG A 150 14.21 4.63 -1.04
CA ARG A 150 14.45 4.09 0.32
C ARG A 150 13.16 4.02 1.14
N ASN A 151 12.30 5.03 1.04
CA ASN A 151 11.01 5.02 1.70
C ASN A 151 10.11 3.89 1.17
N ASN A 152 10.09 3.67 -0.14
CA ASN A 152 9.38 2.55 -0.75
C ASN A 152 9.93 1.20 -0.26
N ASP A 153 11.25 1.04 -0.15
CA ASP A 153 11.87 -0.17 0.42
C ASP A 153 11.40 -0.43 1.87
N GLU A 154 11.35 0.61 2.71
CA GLU A 154 10.87 0.48 4.09
C GLU A 154 9.36 0.23 4.17
N LEU A 155 8.56 0.83 3.29
CA LEU A 155 7.13 0.54 3.18
C LEU A 155 6.87 -0.90 2.76
N ILE A 156 7.62 -1.42 1.79
CA ILE A 156 7.55 -2.82 1.35
C ILE A 156 7.80 -3.77 2.54
N LYS A 157 8.83 -3.49 3.36
CA LYS A 157 9.13 -4.24 4.59
C LYS A 157 8.03 -4.09 5.65
N GLY A 158 7.50 -2.88 5.82
CA GLY A 158 6.38 -2.59 6.72
C GLY A 158 5.13 -3.39 6.37
N VAL A 159 4.79 -3.44 5.08
CA VAL A 159 3.69 -4.23 4.54
C VAL A 159 3.89 -5.73 4.80
N ASP A 160 5.09 -6.25 4.56
CA ASP A 160 5.40 -7.67 4.78
C ASP A 160 5.23 -8.08 6.27
N ARG A 161 5.73 -7.23 7.17
CA ARG A 161 5.56 -7.41 8.62
C ARG A 161 4.08 -7.34 9.04
N ALA A 162 3.32 -6.37 8.51
CA ALA A 162 1.90 -6.23 8.80
C ALA A 162 1.08 -7.43 8.28
N ALA A 163 1.37 -7.89 7.07
CA ALA A 163 0.69 -9.03 6.44
C ALA A 163 0.94 -10.34 7.19
N THR A 164 2.09 -10.50 7.85
CA THR A 164 2.42 -11.72 8.59
C THR A 164 2.01 -11.62 10.07
N THR A 165 2.54 -10.65 10.81
CA THR A 165 2.39 -10.58 12.27
C THR A 165 1.04 -10.00 12.67
N THR A 166 0.65 -8.84 12.13
CA THR A 166 -0.61 -8.18 12.51
C THR A 166 -1.82 -9.00 12.06
N LEU A 167 -1.75 -9.60 10.87
CA LEU A 167 -2.79 -10.52 10.40
C LEU A 167 -2.93 -11.75 11.31
N SER A 168 -1.82 -12.35 11.73
CA SER A 168 -1.84 -13.51 12.63
C SER A 168 -2.48 -13.15 13.97
N ALA A 169 -2.11 -11.99 14.53
CA ALA A 169 -2.73 -11.47 15.74
C ALA A 169 -4.25 -11.24 15.57
N LEU A 170 -4.68 -10.68 14.44
CA LEU A 170 -6.10 -10.48 14.12
C LEU A 170 -6.85 -11.81 14.00
N ARG A 171 -6.26 -12.83 13.35
CA ARG A 171 -6.86 -14.17 13.26
C ARG A 171 -7.04 -14.82 14.63
N ILE A 172 -6.03 -14.68 15.51
CA ILE A 172 -6.11 -15.15 16.90
C ILE A 172 -7.22 -14.39 17.64
N ALA A 173 -7.26 -13.07 17.53
CA ALA A 173 -8.27 -12.23 18.19
C ALA A 173 -9.70 -12.59 17.74
N VAL A 174 -9.94 -12.79 16.44
CA VAL A 174 -11.24 -13.23 15.92
C VAL A 174 -11.63 -14.60 16.45
N THR A 175 -10.67 -15.53 16.56
CA THR A 175 -10.90 -16.86 17.12
C THR A 175 -11.24 -16.79 18.61
N LEU A 176 -10.49 -16.01 19.39
CA LEU A 176 -10.78 -15.78 20.82
C LEU A 176 -12.14 -15.10 21.03
N ALA A 177 -12.45 -14.06 20.25
CA ALA A 177 -13.74 -13.37 20.34
C ALA A 177 -14.91 -14.33 20.06
N SER A 178 -14.75 -15.22 19.07
CA SER A 178 -15.73 -16.26 18.76
C SER A 178 -15.90 -17.27 19.89
N ALA A 179 -14.82 -17.62 20.60
CA ALA A 179 -14.85 -18.53 21.75
C ALA A 179 -15.49 -17.88 23.00
N LEU A 180 -15.14 -16.63 23.30
CA LEU A 180 -15.69 -15.87 24.43
C LEU A 180 -17.20 -15.64 24.26
N GLU A 181 -17.66 -15.33 23.06
CA GLU A 181 -19.10 -15.21 22.76
C GLU A 181 -19.83 -16.54 23.01
N ASN A 182 -19.23 -17.67 22.64
CA ASN A 182 -19.80 -18.98 22.95
C ASN A 182 -19.84 -19.26 24.45
N GLN A 183 -18.76 -18.97 25.18
CA GLN A 183 -18.73 -19.10 26.64
C GLN A 183 -19.83 -18.27 27.30
N ARG A 184 -20.00 -16.99 26.88
CA ARG A 184 -21.03 -16.10 27.42
C ARG A 184 -22.44 -16.69 27.24
N ARG A 185 -22.72 -17.28 26.07
CA ARG A 185 -24.02 -17.94 25.81
C ARG A 185 -24.24 -19.16 26.68
N VAL A 186 -23.24 -20.02 26.83
CA VAL A 186 -23.33 -21.21 27.70
C VAL A 186 -23.59 -20.78 29.15
N THR A 187 -22.88 -19.76 29.63
CA THR A 187 -23.09 -19.20 30.98
C THR A 187 -24.52 -18.69 31.17
N GLU A 188 -25.08 -18.00 30.19
CA GLU A 188 -26.48 -17.53 30.27
C GLU A 188 -27.48 -18.69 30.27
N GLN A 189 -27.24 -19.73 29.46
CA GLN A 189 -28.09 -20.94 29.47
C GLN A 189 -28.06 -21.64 30.83
N VAL A 190 -26.89 -21.75 31.45
CA VAL A 190 -26.74 -22.32 32.81
C VAL A 190 -27.48 -21.46 33.84
N ARG A 191 -27.41 -20.13 33.71
CA ARG A 191 -28.12 -19.18 34.60
C ARG A 191 -29.63 -19.37 34.51
N VAL A 192 -30.18 -19.43 33.29
CA VAL A 192 -31.60 -19.67 33.06
C VAL A 192 -32.03 -21.02 33.65
N LEU A 193 -31.26 -22.09 33.40
CA LEU A 193 -31.56 -23.42 33.93
C LEU A 193 -31.61 -23.45 35.47
N ARG A 194 -30.65 -22.80 36.13
CA ARG A 194 -30.63 -22.66 37.60
C ARG A 194 -31.87 -21.94 38.11
N SER A 195 -32.21 -20.78 37.51
CA SER A 195 -33.41 -20.01 37.88
C SER A 195 -34.69 -20.83 37.76
N THR A 196 -34.87 -21.54 36.65
CA THR A 196 -36.06 -22.40 36.44
C THR A 196 -36.10 -23.56 37.43
N THR A 197 -34.94 -24.14 37.77
CA THR A 197 -34.88 -25.22 38.77
C THR A 197 -35.27 -24.71 40.15
N GLU A 198 -34.77 -23.54 40.55
CA GLU A 198 -35.14 -22.90 41.82
C GLU A 198 -36.64 -22.57 41.89
N GLU A 199 -37.24 -22.09 40.79
CA GLU A 199 -38.68 -21.86 40.69
C GLU A 199 -39.49 -23.16 40.83
N LEU A 200 -39.07 -24.25 40.17
CA LEU A 200 -39.73 -25.54 40.27
C LEU A 200 -39.63 -26.14 41.69
N ILE A 201 -38.46 -26.04 42.33
CA ILE A 201 -38.28 -26.47 43.72
C ILE A 201 -39.18 -25.66 44.65
N ARG A 202 -39.25 -24.34 44.47
CA ARG A 202 -40.12 -23.46 45.26
C ARG A 202 -41.60 -23.82 45.08
N GLY A 203 -42.06 -24.00 43.85
CA GLY A 203 -43.43 -24.39 43.56
C GLY A 203 -43.79 -25.77 44.16
N ASN A 204 -42.87 -26.74 44.10
CA ASN A 204 -43.07 -28.03 44.77
C ASN A 204 -43.15 -27.89 46.29
N ALA A 205 -42.33 -27.04 46.90
CA ALA A 205 -42.36 -26.79 48.34
C ALA A 205 -43.67 -26.11 48.78
N GLU A 206 -44.20 -25.18 48.01
CA GLU A 206 -45.49 -24.51 48.27
C GLU A 206 -46.68 -25.48 48.17
N MET A 207 -46.65 -26.46 47.25
CA MET A 207 -47.71 -27.49 47.16
C MET A 207 -47.69 -28.52 48.30
N LEU A 208 -46.58 -28.61 49.04
CA LEU A 208 -46.42 -29.54 50.16
C LEU A 208 -46.73 -28.89 51.53
N ALA A 209 -46.98 -27.58 51.57
CA ALA A 209 -47.36 -26.83 52.76
C ALA A 209 -48.89 -26.69 52.88
#